data_AF-A0A952QA81-F1
#
_entry.id   AF-A0A952QA81-F1
#
_cell.length_a   1.000
_cell.length_b   1.000
_cell.length_c   1.000
_cell.angle_alpha   90.00
_cell.angle_beta   90.00
_cell.angle_gamma   90.00
#
_symmetry.space_group_name_H-M   'P 1'
#
loop_
_entity.id
_entity.type
_entity.pdbx_description
1 polymer ?
#
loop_
_entity_poly.entity_id
_entity_poly.type
_entity_poly.pdbx_seq_one_letter_code
_entity_poly.pdbx_strand_id
1 'polypeptide(L)'
;MTPHAARPRRTGSFRTKRRYDAYIDSPAWRHRRTEWVRLELRDHPDGIRCVVCGRHWDARRDDLHHINYRHLGTERHEDLVPVHRAGHDEIHALLDGLRLPRRLPLPIANRHVLELLGARGFECAADAVK
;
A
#
# COMPACT_ATOMS: atom_id res chain seq x y z
N MET A 1 1.96 -11.12 -16.22
CA MET A 1 2.38 -10.00 -15.34
C MET A 1 1.66 -8.77 -15.86
N THR A 2 0.50 -8.45 -15.30
CA THR A 2 -0.35 -7.36 -15.79
C THR A 2 0.25 -6.02 -15.34
N PRO A 3 0.46 -5.04 -16.22
CA PRO A 3 1.03 -3.76 -15.83
C PRO A 3 0.13 -3.07 -14.80
N HIS A 4 0.73 -2.53 -13.74
CA HIS A 4 0.04 -1.63 -12.82
C HIS A 4 -0.51 -0.44 -13.63
N ALA A 5 -1.78 -0.12 -13.43
CA ALA A 5 -2.41 1.05 -14.03
C ALA A 5 -1.59 2.30 -13.66
N ALA A 6 -1.47 3.23 -14.61
CA ALA A 6 -0.62 4.41 -14.48
C ALA A 6 -0.98 5.21 -13.22
N ARG A 7 -0.02 5.26 -12.28
CA ARG A 7 -0.13 5.96 -10.99
C ARG A 7 -0.41 7.46 -11.17
N PRO A 8 -1.43 8.04 -10.52
CA PRO A 8 -1.68 9.48 -10.53
C PRO A 8 -0.62 10.28 -9.75
N ARG A 9 -0.56 11.59 -10.03
CA ARG A 9 0.61 12.46 -9.90
C ARG A 9 0.76 13.11 -8.52
N ARG A 10 1.63 12.57 -7.68
CA ARG A 10 2.26 13.34 -6.58
C ARG A 10 3.52 14.06 -7.08
N THR A 11 3.57 15.38 -6.93
CA THR A 11 4.74 16.21 -7.28
C THR A 11 5.86 16.04 -6.24
N GLY A 12 6.49 14.87 -6.20
CA GLY A 12 7.87 14.74 -5.73
C GLY A 12 8.82 15.34 -6.77
N SER A 13 10.07 15.64 -6.40
CA SER A 13 11.11 15.87 -7.40
C SER A 13 11.05 14.74 -8.43
N PHE A 14 11.06 15.08 -9.72
CA PHE A 14 11.01 14.11 -10.82
C PHE A 14 12.07 12.99 -10.66
N ARG A 15 13.22 13.33 -10.05
CA ARG A 15 14.28 12.37 -9.70
C ARG A 15 13.86 11.40 -8.60
N THR A 16 13.17 11.87 -7.56
CA THR A 16 12.62 11.02 -6.49
C THR A 16 11.53 10.09 -7.03
N LYS A 17 10.67 10.59 -7.94
CA LYS A 17 9.66 9.76 -8.61
C LYS A 17 10.29 8.67 -9.47
N ARG A 18 11.28 9.00 -10.31
CA ARG A 18 11.98 8.00 -11.14
C ARG A 18 12.71 6.95 -10.32
N ARG A 19 13.36 7.34 -9.21
CA ARG A 19 14.00 6.41 -8.29
C ARG A 19 12.99 5.47 -7.64
N TYR A 20 11.82 5.98 -7.27
CA TYR A 20 10.74 5.19 -6.70
C TYR A 20 10.15 4.21 -7.72
N ASP A 21 9.83 4.68 -8.93
CA ASP A 21 9.26 3.84 -9.99
C ASP A 21 10.26 2.72 -10.35
N ALA A 22 11.55 3.04 -10.50
CA ALA A 22 12.61 2.04 -10.72
C ALA A 22 12.78 1.06 -9.54
N TYR A 23 12.60 1.53 -8.30
CA TYR A 23 12.70 0.68 -7.12
C TYR A 23 11.54 -0.33 -7.05
N ILE A 24 10.31 0.09 -7.29
CA ILE A 24 9.14 -0.79 -7.28
C ILE A 24 9.22 -1.88 -8.37
N ASP A 25 9.87 -1.59 -9.49
CA ASP A 25 10.11 -2.58 -10.55
C ASP A 25 11.35 -3.46 -10.31
N SER A 26 12.07 -3.25 -9.20
CA SER A 26 13.35 -3.91 -8.94
C SER A 26 13.23 -5.33 -8.35
N PRO A 27 14.26 -6.17 -8.49
CA PRO A 27 14.39 -7.42 -7.72
C PRO A 27 14.40 -7.20 -6.20
N ALA A 28 14.93 -6.08 -5.73
CA ALA A 28 15.01 -5.76 -4.30
C ALA A 28 13.61 -5.63 -3.68
N TRP A 29 12.70 -4.92 -4.36
CA TRP A 29 11.31 -4.83 -3.91
C TRP A 29 10.60 -6.19 -3.90
N ARG A 30 10.82 -7.02 -4.92
CA ARG A 30 10.27 -8.38 -4.97
C ARG A 30 10.75 -9.25 -3.80
N HIS A 31 12.04 -9.14 -3.46
CA HIS A 31 12.61 -9.81 -2.29
C HIS A 31 11.98 -9.30 -1.00
N ARG A 32 11.91 -7.97 -0.81
CA ARG A 32 11.32 -7.35 0.38
C ARG A 32 9.86 -7.75 0.56
N ARG A 33 9.05 -7.79 -0.51
CA ARG A 33 7.67 -8.30 -0.47
C ARG A 33 7.58 -9.74 0.02
N THR A 34 8.46 -10.60 -0.48
CA THR A 34 8.48 -12.01 -0.10
C THR A 34 8.86 -12.18 1.37
N GLU A 35 9.84 -11.42 1.83
CA GLU A 35 10.26 -11.39 3.24
C GLU A 35 9.16 -10.88 4.16
N TRP A 36 8.53 -9.76 3.80
CA TRP A 36 7.41 -9.20 4.55
C TRP A 36 6.30 -10.25 4.76
N VAL A 37 5.89 -10.95 3.70
CA VAL A 37 4.88 -12.02 3.79
C VAL A 37 5.32 -13.15 4.71
N ARG A 38 6.61 -13.55 4.64
CA ARG A 38 7.14 -14.60 5.52
C ARG A 38 7.13 -14.20 6.99
N LEU A 39 7.45 -12.94 7.29
CA LEU A 39 7.43 -12.43 8.67
C LEU A 39 5.99 -12.32 9.17
N GLU A 40 5.10 -11.74 8.37
CA GLU A 40 3.69 -11.57 8.74
C GLU A 40 3.00 -12.91 9.04
N LEU A 41 3.27 -13.95 8.23
CA LEU A 41 2.70 -15.28 8.45
C LEU A 41 3.26 -16.02 9.69
N ARG A 42 4.39 -15.57 10.26
CA ARG A 42 4.87 -16.12 11.54
C ARG A 42 3.99 -15.65 12.70
N ASP A 43 3.56 -14.40 12.65
CA ASP A 43 2.73 -13.77 13.69
C ASP A 43 1.22 -14.02 13.43
N HIS A 44 0.85 -14.23 12.16
CA HIS A 44 -0.52 -14.45 11.70
C HIS A 44 -0.64 -15.73 10.86
N PRO A 45 -0.57 -16.93 11.50
CA PRO A 45 -0.59 -18.21 10.79
C PRO A 45 -1.90 -18.49 10.05
N ASP A 46 -3.02 -17.90 10.50
CA ASP A 46 -4.35 -18.04 9.88
C ASP A 46 -4.50 -17.22 8.58
N GLY A 47 -3.46 -16.49 8.20
CA GLY A 47 -3.40 -15.71 6.97
C GLY A 47 -3.41 -14.20 7.21
N ILE A 48 -3.07 -13.48 6.15
CA ILE A 48 -2.92 -12.03 6.15
C ILE A 48 -4.25 -11.40 5.76
N ARG A 49 -4.64 -10.32 6.43
CA ARG A 49 -5.89 -9.60 6.15
C ARG A 49 -5.58 -8.20 5.67
N CYS A 50 -6.38 -7.71 4.74
CA CYS A 50 -6.27 -6.32 4.33
C CYS A 50 -6.71 -5.37 5.42
N VAL A 51 -5.89 -4.36 5.67
CA VAL A 51 -6.16 -3.37 6.72
C VAL A 51 -7.35 -2.46 6.43
N VAL A 52 -7.82 -2.42 5.18
CA VAL A 52 -8.97 -1.60 4.76
C VAL A 52 -10.30 -2.34 4.90
N CYS A 53 -10.40 -3.57 4.37
CA CYS A 53 -11.67 -4.32 4.29
C CYS A 53 -11.67 -5.65 5.04
N GLY A 54 -10.57 -6.06 5.66
CA GLY A 54 -10.49 -7.28 6.48
C GLY A 54 -10.50 -8.62 5.74
N ARG A 55 -10.74 -8.63 4.41
CA ARG A 55 -10.73 -9.85 3.60
C ARG A 55 -9.33 -10.48 3.52
N HIS A 56 -9.24 -11.75 3.13
CA HIS A 56 -7.97 -12.47 3.01
C HIS A 56 -7.09 -11.86 1.91
N TRP A 57 -5.84 -11.53 2.24
CA TRP A 57 -4.85 -10.92 1.37
C TRP A 57 -3.98 -11.99 0.69
N ASP A 58 -3.87 -11.92 -0.64
CA ASP A 58 -3.09 -12.85 -1.45
C ASP A 58 -1.86 -12.16 -2.04
N ALA A 59 -0.67 -12.61 -1.65
CA ALA A 59 0.61 -12.09 -2.11
C ALA A 59 0.78 -12.06 -3.64
N ARG A 60 0.04 -12.89 -4.38
CA ARG A 60 0.09 -12.95 -5.85
C ARG A 60 -0.79 -11.91 -6.53
N ARG A 61 -1.84 -11.43 -5.85
CA ARG A 61 -2.90 -10.59 -6.44
C ARG A 61 -2.96 -9.20 -5.83
N ASP A 62 -2.53 -9.07 -4.59
CA ASP A 62 -2.67 -7.88 -3.77
C ASP A 62 -1.34 -7.20 -3.51
N ASP A 63 -1.40 -6.02 -2.88
CA ASP A 63 -0.30 -5.09 -2.79
C ASP A 63 0.09 -4.79 -1.33
N LEU A 64 1.35 -4.40 -1.15
CA LEU A 64 1.79 -3.75 0.08
C LEU A 64 1.73 -2.23 -0.12
N HIS A 65 0.95 -1.56 0.71
CA HIS A 65 0.90 -0.11 0.73
C HIS A 65 2.00 0.45 1.61
N HIS A 66 2.75 1.43 1.09
CA HIS A 66 3.73 2.15 1.89
C HIS A 66 3.02 3.22 2.71
N ILE A 67 2.93 3.02 4.03
CA ILE A 67 2.44 4.05 4.94
C ILE A 67 3.53 5.05 5.28
N ASN A 68 4.80 4.67 5.16
CA ASN A 68 5.95 5.54 5.35
C ASN A 68 7.00 5.31 4.27
N TYR A 69 7.56 6.39 3.74
CA TYR A 69 8.55 6.38 2.65
C TYR A 69 9.97 6.75 3.13
N ARG A 70 10.17 6.96 4.43
CA ARG A 70 11.47 7.41 4.99
C ARG A 70 12.61 6.43 4.75
N HIS A 71 12.32 5.13 4.67
CA HIS A 71 13.30 4.06 4.55
C HIS A 71 13.23 3.38 3.18
N LEU A 72 12.94 4.12 2.11
CA LEU A 72 12.79 3.54 0.77
C LEU A 72 14.06 2.75 0.37
N GLY A 73 13.89 1.49 0.01
CA GLY A 73 14.96 0.53 -0.29
C GLY A 73 15.46 -0.29 0.91
N THR A 74 15.10 0.12 2.13
CA THR A 74 15.41 -0.56 3.39
C THR A 74 14.21 -0.50 4.32
N GLU A 75 13.00 -0.73 3.79
CA GLU A 75 11.75 -0.51 4.50
C GLU A 75 11.65 -1.42 5.71
N ARG A 76 11.23 -0.86 6.84
CA ARG A 76 10.88 -1.65 8.02
C ARG A 76 9.60 -2.44 7.75
N HIS A 77 9.30 -3.39 8.63
CA HIS A 77 8.09 -4.18 8.49
C HIS A 77 6.84 -3.31 8.62
N GLU A 78 6.85 -2.40 9.60
CA GLU A 78 5.79 -1.44 9.91
C GLU A 78 5.67 -0.27 8.92
N ASP A 79 6.59 -0.12 7.96
CA ASP A 79 6.45 0.90 6.91
C ASP A 79 5.45 0.46 5.82
N LEU A 80 5.06 -0.82 5.84
CA LEU A 80 4.23 -1.50 4.85
C LEU A 80 3.00 -2.11 5.51
N VAL A 81 1.86 -2.04 4.82
CA VAL A 81 0.63 -2.71 5.27
C VAL A 81 -0.02 -3.49 4.11
N PRO A 82 -0.67 -4.63 4.40
CA PRO A 82 -1.33 -5.44 3.38
C PRO A 82 -2.63 -4.77 2.96
N VAL A 83 -2.78 -4.52 1.66
CA VAL A 83 -4.02 -4.00 1.08
C VAL A 83 -4.34 -4.72 -0.22
N HIS A 84 -5.63 -4.94 -0.48
CA HIS A 84 -6.04 -5.38 -1.80
C HIS A 84 -5.96 -4.25 -2.80
N ARG A 85 -5.81 -4.60 -4.08
CA ARG A 85 -5.63 -3.65 -5.17
C ARG A 85 -6.68 -2.52 -5.20
N ALA A 86 -7.96 -2.85 -5.04
CA ALA A 86 -9.02 -1.83 -5.05
C ALA A 86 -8.95 -0.88 -3.82
N GLY A 87 -8.64 -1.43 -2.63
CA GLY A 87 -8.40 -0.59 -1.45
C GLY A 87 -7.14 0.26 -1.59
N HIS A 88 -6.12 -0.27 -2.25
CA HIS A 88 -4.90 0.47 -2.57
C HIS A 88 -5.19 1.67 -3.49
N ASP A 89 -5.98 1.47 -4.55
CA ASP A 89 -6.38 2.53 -5.48
C ASP A 89 -7.23 3.61 -4.77
N GLU A 90 -8.15 3.20 -3.88
CA GLU A 90 -8.97 4.12 -3.08
C GLU A 90 -8.13 4.97 -2.12
N ILE A 91 -7.14 4.35 -1.44
CA ILE A 91 -6.20 5.09 -0.59
C ILE A 91 -5.51 6.19 -1.40
N HIS A 92 -4.99 5.88 -2.60
CA HIS A 92 -4.37 6.88 -3.46
C HIS A 92 -5.36 7.96 -3.92
N ALA A 93 -6.59 7.59 -4.27
CA ALA A 93 -7.63 8.54 -4.68
C ALA A 93 -7.97 9.55 -3.57
N LEU A 94 -8.17 9.08 -2.33
CA LEU A 94 -8.41 9.94 -1.17
C LEU A 94 -7.22 10.85 -0.87
N LEU A 95 -6.02 10.27 -0.88
CA LEU A 95 -4.77 11.00 -0.65
C LEU A 95 -4.51 12.10 -1.69
N ASP A 96 -4.89 11.89 -2.94
CA ASP A 96 -4.81 12.89 -4.00
C ASP A 96 -5.91 13.96 -3.83
N GLY A 97 -7.11 13.57 -3.42
CA GLY A 97 -8.23 14.48 -3.15
C GLY A 97 -7.99 15.42 -1.97
N LEU A 98 -7.25 14.98 -0.95
CA LEU A 98 -7.01 15.75 0.28
C LEU A 98 -6.14 17.00 0.10
N ARG A 99 -5.58 17.26 -1.10
CA ARG A 99 -4.70 18.42 -1.40
C ARG A 99 -3.74 18.77 -0.26
N LEU A 100 -3.14 17.73 0.35
CA LEU A 100 -2.41 17.89 1.59
C LEU A 100 -1.23 18.86 1.38
N PRO A 101 -1.08 19.89 2.23
CA PRO A 101 0.08 20.77 2.15
C PRO A 101 1.34 19.91 2.32
N ARG A 102 2.42 20.26 1.59
CA ARG A 102 3.72 19.54 1.62
C ARG A 102 4.30 19.30 3.02
N ARG A 103 3.75 19.96 4.04
CA ARG A 103 4.17 19.92 5.45
C ARG A 103 3.42 18.89 6.29
N LEU A 104 2.32 18.28 5.82
CA LEU A 104 1.77 17.12 6.54
C LEU A 104 2.72 15.94 6.29
N PRO A 105 3.31 15.34 7.32
CA PRO A 105 4.13 14.15 7.11
C PRO A 105 3.26 13.08 6.46
N LEU A 106 3.65 12.60 5.26
CA LEU A 106 2.98 11.48 4.57
C LEU A 106 2.61 10.31 5.51
N PRO A 107 3.44 9.95 6.52
CA PRO A 107 3.06 8.93 7.50
C PRO A 107 1.79 9.22 8.29
N ILE A 108 1.55 10.48 8.67
CA ILE A 108 0.36 10.90 9.41
C ILE A 108 -0.87 10.86 8.49
N ALA A 109 -0.72 11.29 7.24
CA ALA A 109 -1.78 11.25 6.23
C ALA A 109 -2.22 9.80 5.93
N ASN A 110 -1.26 8.91 5.68
CA ASN A 110 -1.53 7.51 5.38
C ASN A 110 -2.22 6.81 6.54
N ARG A 111 -1.77 7.04 7.78
CA ARG A 111 -2.40 6.47 8.97
C ARG A 111 -3.85 6.94 9.12
N HIS A 112 -4.12 8.24 8.98
CA HIS A 112 -5.48 8.76 9.06
C HIS A 112 -6.39 8.24 7.94
N VAL A 113 -5.89 8.09 6.71
CA VAL A 113 -6.69 7.52 5.61
C VAL A 113 -7.02 6.05 5.87
N LEU A 114 -6.07 5.27 6.38
CA LEU A 114 -6.31 3.88 6.76
C LEU A 114 -7.33 3.76 7.90
N GLU A 115 -7.21 4.60 8.94
CA GLU A 115 -8.18 4.68 10.04
C GLU A 115 -9.57 5.06 9.52
N LEU A 116 -9.67 6.05 8.63
CA LEU A 116 -10.95 6.47 8.02
C LEU A 116 -11.58 5.36 7.18
N LEU A 117 -10.81 4.65 6.37
CA LEU A 117 -11.32 3.56 5.53
C LEU A 117 -11.75 2.34 6.35
N GLY A 118 -11.00 1.99 7.39
CA GLY A 118 -11.37 0.94 8.32
C GLY A 118 -12.64 1.28 9.12
N ALA A 119 -12.75 2.52 9.61
CA ALA A 119 -13.91 2.98 10.39
C ALA A 119 -15.20 3.11 9.57
N ARG A 120 -15.09 3.36 8.26
CA ARG A 120 -16.26 3.48 7.37
C ARG A 120 -16.78 2.14 6.87
N GLY A 121 -16.15 1.02 7.25
CA GLY A 121 -16.53 -0.30 6.75
C GLY A 121 -16.44 -0.35 5.24
N PHE A 122 -15.30 0.04 4.64
CA PHE A 122 -15.13 0.02 3.19
C PHE A 122 -15.41 -1.39 2.63
N GLU A 123 -16.57 -1.55 1.99
CA GLU A 123 -16.95 -2.76 1.29
C GLU A 123 -16.33 -2.74 -0.09
N CYS A 124 -15.49 -3.73 -0.36
CA CYS A 124 -14.85 -3.84 -1.66
C CYS A 124 -15.84 -4.48 -2.64
N ALA A 125 -16.09 -3.86 -3.79
CA ALA A 125 -17.04 -4.37 -4.81
C ALA A 125 -16.75 -5.81 -5.33
N ALA A 126 -15.63 -6.43 -4.91
CA ALA A 126 -15.30 -7.81 -5.23
C ALA A 126 -16.12 -8.86 -4.46
N ASP A 127 -16.95 -8.47 -3.48
CA ASP A 127 -17.88 -9.39 -2.79
C ASP A 127 -19.16 -9.66 -3.60
N ALA A 128 -19.24 -9.17 -4.85
CA ALA A 128 -20.35 -9.40 -5.78
C ALA A 128 -20.11 -10.59 -6.73
N VAL A 129 -19.60 -11.73 -6.25
CA VAL A 129 -19.76 -13.01 -6.96
C VAL A 129 -19.96 -14.11 -5.92
N LYS A 130 -21.24 -14.42 -5.65
CA LYS A 130 -21.66 -15.75 -5.20
C LYS A 130 -21.60 -16.72 -6.37
#